data_AF-A0A6J0BVL9-F1
#
_entry.id   AF-A0A6J0BVL9-F1
#
_cell.length_a   1.000
_cell.length_b   1.000
_cell.length_c   1.000
_cell.angle_alpha   90.00
_cell.angle_beta   90.00
_cell.angle_gamma   90.00
#
_symmetry.space_group_name_H-M   'P 1'
#
loop_
_entity.id
_entity.type
_entity.pdbx_description
1 polymer ?
#
loop_
_entity_poly.entity_id
_entity_poly.type
_entity_poly.pdbx_seq_one_letter_code
_entity_poly.pdbx_strand_id
1 'polypeptide(L)'
;MSGNNSQALFACSRCFSRHPFEELSPGQQLCKECRGAFPVVKCTYCRSEFQQTIKGSTSTICKKCEQNVKAYGKPSACEYCNTIAAFIGSKCQRCTNSEKRYGPPVTCEQCKQKCAFDRQDEDKKVDGKLLCWLCTLSYKRALAKTKQSDADRRAHLKLAQQRAAKHKEQNLSHCRMKGHNKRPNRVDVTQLPTQSDPVEGTNGPTPVKAARMGGVHDSHDPNSSDHVVAVTQLKEKIALLQKQIMQKDGQLLTKDKMITELKAKHFTSETELRTKMKATEKEYENKVSTLQHKISSLLKEVASLSKSTRRGDRIAATKSEAGTNSGSGTDSPVP
;
A
#
# COMPACT_ATOMS: atom_id res chain seq x y z
N MET A 1 -9.88 -9.81 -36.56
CA MET A 1 -10.03 -8.52 -35.85
C MET A 1 -9.54 -8.71 -34.42
N SER A 2 -8.28 -8.39 -34.15
CA SER A 2 -7.69 -8.49 -32.82
C SER A 2 -8.15 -7.31 -31.98
N GLY A 3 -9.01 -7.55 -30.99
CA GLY A 3 -9.46 -6.52 -30.06
C GLY A 3 -8.29 -6.00 -29.24
N ASN A 4 -7.86 -4.79 -29.52
CA ASN A 4 -6.98 -4.03 -28.64
C ASN A 4 -7.77 -3.74 -27.36
N ASN A 5 -7.57 -4.58 -26.35
CA ASN A 5 -7.99 -4.28 -24.98
C ASN A 5 -7.05 -3.18 -24.46
N SER A 6 -7.37 -1.93 -24.79
CA SER A 6 -6.64 -0.75 -24.32
C SER A 6 -6.87 -0.60 -22.81
N GLN A 7 -6.17 -1.41 -22.03
CA GLN A 7 -6.20 -1.37 -20.58
C GLN A 7 -5.71 0.01 -20.14
N ALA A 8 -6.53 0.73 -19.36
CA ALA A 8 -6.17 2.06 -18.89
C ALA A 8 -4.86 2.00 -18.09
N LEU A 9 -3.83 2.67 -18.58
CA LEU A 9 -2.53 2.74 -17.91
C LEU A 9 -2.45 3.96 -17.01
N PHE A 10 -1.99 3.74 -15.79
CA PHE A 10 -1.87 4.74 -14.73
C PHE A 10 -0.38 5.02 -14.47
N ALA A 11 -0.04 6.28 -14.20
CA ALA A 11 1.34 6.66 -13.94
C ALA A 11 1.74 6.32 -12.51
N CYS A 12 2.92 5.71 -12.35
CA CYS A 12 3.54 5.55 -11.05
C CYS A 12 3.81 6.94 -10.46
N SER A 13 3.39 7.20 -9.21
CA SER A 13 3.60 8.50 -8.57
C SER A 13 5.07 8.86 -8.31
N ARG A 14 6.02 7.95 -8.57
CA ARG A 14 7.46 8.17 -8.34
C ARG A 14 8.31 8.20 -9.60
N CYS A 15 8.22 7.18 -10.45
CA CYS A 15 8.97 7.11 -11.70
C CYS A 15 8.16 7.53 -12.93
N PHE A 16 6.87 7.85 -12.75
CA PHE A 16 5.95 8.27 -13.83
C PHE A 16 5.77 7.28 -14.98
N SER A 17 6.40 6.10 -14.90
CA SER A 17 6.16 4.99 -15.83
C SER A 17 4.70 4.54 -15.76
N ARG A 18 4.15 4.12 -16.89
CA ARG A 18 2.76 3.73 -17.04
C ARG A 18 2.58 2.24 -16.77
N HIS A 19 1.69 1.90 -15.84
CA HIS A 19 1.37 0.52 -15.42
C HIS A 19 -0.15 0.32 -15.36
N PRO A 20 -0.66 -0.90 -15.58
CA PRO A 20 -2.05 -1.23 -15.27
C PRO A 20 -2.40 -0.93 -13.81
N PHE A 21 -3.66 -0.64 -13.53
CA PHE A 21 -4.11 -0.27 -12.18
C PHE A 21 -3.78 -1.35 -11.14
N GLU A 22 -3.92 -2.62 -11.52
CA GLU A 22 -3.69 -3.80 -10.69
C GLU A 22 -2.22 -3.93 -10.28
N GLU A 23 -1.30 -3.36 -11.05
CA GLU A 23 0.14 -3.42 -10.78
C GLU A 23 0.62 -2.28 -9.86
N LEU A 24 -0.20 -1.26 -9.65
CA LEU A 24 0.11 -0.12 -8.79
C LEU A 24 -0.26 -0.37 -7.32
N SER A 25 0.37 0.39 -6.41
CA SER A 25 0.09 0.29 -4.97
C SER A 25 -1.26 0.89 -4.60
N PRO A 26 -2.12 0.14 -3.87
CA PRO A 26 -3.34 0.71 -3.33
C PRO A 26 -2.99 1.91 -2.45
N GLY A 27 -3.50 3.09 -2.82
CA GLY A 27 -3.31 4.35 -2.09
C GLY A 27 -2.13 5.21 -2.54
N GLN A 28 -0.98 4.65 -2.91
CA GLN A 28 0.21 5.43 -3.30
C GLN A 28 0.57 5.35 -4.79
N GLN A 29 -0.14 4.53 -5.57
CA GLN A 29 0.07 4.36 -7.01
C GLN A 29 1.55 4.16 -7.39
N LEU A 30 2.26 3.27 -6.69
CA LEU A 30 3.66 2.93 -6.97
C LEU A 30 3.75 1.63 -7.77
N CYS A 31 4.57 1.62 -8.82
CA CYS A 31 4.88 0.40 -9.58
C CYS A 31 5.65 -0.62 -8.74
N LYS A 32 5.74 -1.87 -9.18
CA LYS A 32 6.45 -2.96 -8.49
C LYS A 32 7.91 -2.61 -8.18
N GLU A 33 8.61 -1.99 -9.13
CA GLU A 33 10.00 -1.56 -8.97
C GLU A 33 10.14 -0.49 -7.89
N CYS A 34 9.26 0.52 -7.91
CA CYS A 34 9.26 1.57 -6.90
C CYS A 34 8.81 1.04 -5.53
N ARG A 35 7.95 0.02 -5.46
CA ARG A 35 7.63 -0.65 -4.19
C ARG A 35 8.84 -1.41 -3.63
N GLY A 36 9.59 -2.11 -4.48
CA GLY A 36 10.77 -2.88 -4.05
C GLY A 36 11.94 -1.99 -3.64
N ALA A 37 12.06 -0.80 -4.23
CA ALA A 37 13.13 0.15 -3.95
C ALA A 37 13.05 0.83 -2.57
N PHE A 38 11.90 0.77 -1.88
CA PHE A 38 11.72 1.38 -0.57
C PHE A 38 10.99 0.41 0.37
N PRO A 39 11.49 0.10 1.57
CA PRO A 39 10.77 -0.79 2.48
C PRO A 39 9.50 -0.13 3.04
N VAL A 40 8.47 -0.95 3.29
CA VAL A 40 7.34 -0.56 4.14
C VAL A 40 7.79 -0.68 5.59
N VAL A 41 7.79 0.43 6.31
CA VAL A 41 8.22 0.49 7.72
C VAL A 41 7.05 0.91 8.61
N LYS A 42 7.15 0.62 9.90
CA LYS A 42 6.17 1.08 10.90
C LYS A 42 6.66 2.38 11.51
N CYS A 43 5.73 3.31 11.70
CA CYS A 43 5.99 4.54 12.43
C CYS A 43 6.33 4.23 13.89
N THR A 44 7.45 4.76 14.38
CA THR A 44 7.90 4.64 15.78
C THR A 44 6.83 5.13 16.76
N TYR A 45 6.16 6.24 16.45
CA TYR A 45 5.16 6.83 17.33
C TYR A 45 3.76 6.23 17.09
N CYS A 46 3.16 6.40 15.91
CA CYS A 46 1.77 6.01 15.69
C CYS A 46 1.56 4.54 15.29
N ARG A 47 2.63 3.77 15.11
CA ARG A 47 2.65 2.35 14.69
C ARG A 47 1.95 2.06 13.35
N SER A 48 1.56 3.08 12.61
CA SER A 48 1.03 2.95 11.25
C SER A 48 2.13 2.57 10.27
N GLU A 49 1.81 1.70 9.32
CA GLU A 49 2.71 1.33 8.24
C GLU A 49 2.71 2.41 7.15
N PHE A 50 3.88 2.74 6.65
CA PHE A 50 4.06 3.66 5.52
C PHE A 50 5.26 3.22 4.68
N GLN A 51 5.18 3.47 3.38
CA GLN A 51 6.33 3.29 2.50
C GLN A 51 7.31 4.45 2.71
N GLN A 52 8.60 4.14 2.86
CA GLN A 52 9.61 5.19 2.77
C GLN A 52 9.64 5.77 1.36
N THR A 53 9.97 7.06 1.24
CA THR A 53 9.97 7.77 -0.06
C THR A 53 11.37 8.26 -0.47
N ILE A 54 12.36 8.10 0.41
CA ILE A 54 13.73 8.60 0.26
C ILE A 54 14.68 7.42 0.45
N LYS A 55 15.55 7.19 -0.55
CA LYS A 55 16.51 6.08 -0.53
C LYS A 55 17.56 6.43 0.53
N GLY A 56 17.81 5.53 1.47
CA GLY A 56 18.75 5.76 2.57
C GLY A 56 18.18 6.53 3.78
N SER A 57 16.91 6.90 3.79
CA SER A 57 16.31 7.47 5.00
C SER A 57 16.08 6.38 6.05
N THR A 58 16.81 6.45 7.15
CA THR A 58 16.58 5.61 8.34
C THR A 58 15.38 6.09 9.17
N SER A 59 14.65 7.12 8.70
CA SER A 59 13.50 7.65 9.42
C SER A 59 12.40 6.60 9.48
N THR A 60 12.17 6.13 10.70
CA THR A 60 11.06 5.27 11.09
C THR A 60 9.85 6.09 11.54
N ILE A 61 9.82 7.39 11.25
CA ILE A 61 8.73 8.29 11.66
C ILE A 61 7.94 8.71 10.42
N CYS A 62 6.61 8.54 10.46
CA CYS A 62 5.76 8.98 9.35
C CYS A 62 5.65 10.51 9.30
N LYS A 63 5.41 11.08 8.11
CA LYS A 63 5.31 12.55 7.89
C LYS A 63 4.39 13.26 8.88
N LYS A 64 3.26 12.64 9.24
CA LYS A 64 2.31 13.20 10.22
C LYS A 64 2.90 13.29 11.62
N CYS A 65 3.61 12.25 12.07
CA CYS A 65 4.27 12.30 13.37
C CYS A 65 5.50 13.21 13.34
N GLU A 66 6.20 13.29 12.20
CA GLU A 66 7.32 14.22 12.04
C GLU A 66 6.88 15.69 12.18
N GLN A 67 5.78 16.07 11.54
CA GLN A 67 5.18 17.39 11.69
C GLN A 67 4.78 17.68 13.14
N ASN A 68 4.15 16.70 13.81
CA ASN A 68 3.77 16.86 15.21
C ASN A 68 4.98 16.95 16.15
N VAL A 69 6.07 16.23 15.87
CA VAL A 69 7.33 16.38 16.63
C VAL A 69 7.91 17.78 16.45
N LYS A 70 7.86 18.33 15.23
CA LYS A 70 8.33 19.71 14.97
C LYS A 70 7.48 20.77 15.67
N ALA A 71 6.18 20.55 15.78
CA ALA A 71 5.25 21.51 16.39
C ALA A 71 5.16 21.41 17.91
N TYR A 72 5.14 20.18 18.47
CA TYR A 72 4.84 19.92 19.88
C TYR A 72 5.97 19.21 20.64
N GLY A 73 7.05 18.83 19.97
CA GLY A 73 8.15 18.09 20.58
C GLY A 73 7.90 16.58 20.70
N LYS A 74 8.66 15.93 21.59
CA LYS A 74 8.58 14.48 21.79
C LYS A 74 7.23 14.11 22.45
N PRO A 75 6.45 13.18 21.87
CA PRO A 75 5.17 12.78 22.45
C PRO A 75 5.35 11.99 23.74
N SER A 76 4.36 12.07 24.63
CA SER A 76 4.24 11.23 25.81
C SER A 76 3.50 9.92 25.52
N ALA A 77 3.51 9.00 26.48
CA ALA A 77 2.75 7.77 26.40
C ALA A 77 1.25 8.04 26.56
N CYS A 78 0.45 7.48 25.65
CA CYS A 78 -1.00 7.57 25.72
C CYS A 78 -1.55 6.81 26.93
N GLU A 79 -2.40 7.47 27.72
CA GLU A 79 -3.07 6.90 28.90
C GLU A 79 -3.89 5.62 28.60
N TYR A 80 -4.51 5.54 27.41
CA TYR A 80 -5.35 4.38 27.07
C TYR A 80 -4.52 3.25 26.45
N CYS A 81 -3.75 3.54 25.40
CA CYS A 81 -3.10 2.51 24.58
C CYS A 81 -1.59 2.37 24.78
N ASN A 82 -1.02 3.09 25.75
CA ASN A 82 0.41 3.11 26.12
C ASN A 82 1.38 3.35 24.95
N THR A 83 0.87 3.88 23.84
CA THR A 83 1.66 4.20 22.67
C THR A 83 2.21 5.60 22.83
N ILE A 84 3.52 5.78 22.62
CA ILE A 84 4.22 7.07 22.71
C ILE A 84 3.82 7.94 21.51
N ALA A 85 2.62 8.51 21.56
CA ALA A 85 1.99 9.26 20.48
C ALA A 85 1.01 10.31 20.99
N ALA A 86 1.04 10.64 22.28
CA ALA A 86 0.32 11.77 22.85
C ALA A 86 1.17 13.03 22.66
N PHE A 87 0.94 13.72 21.54
CA PHE A 87 1.62 14.99 21.23
C PHE A 87 1.00 16.18 21.97
N ILE A 88 -0.26 16.08 22.34
CA ILE A 88 -1.03 17.12 23.03
C ILE A 88 -1.85 16.43 24.12
N GLY A 89 -1.59 16.77 25.38
CA GLY A 89 -2.26 16.19 26.55
C GLY A 89 -1.81 14.75 26.88
N SER A 90 -2.68 13.98 27.56
CA SER A 90 -2.39 12.61 28.01
C SER A 90 -2.80 11.50 27.02
N LYS A 91 -3.52 11.86 25.94
CA LYS A 91 -4.15 10.90 25.02
C LYS A 91 -3.60 11.05 23.60
N CYS A 92 -3.32 9.93 22.93
CA CYS A 92 -2.95 9.99 21.51
C CYS A 92 -4.16 10.36 20.65
N GLN A 93 -3.91 10.99 19.50
CA GLN A 93 -4.96 11.43 18.58
C GLN A 93 -5.97 10.33 18.21
N ARG A 94 -5.50 9.09 18.09
CA ARG A 94 -6.35 7.94 17.75
C ARG A 94 -7.36 7.64 18.86
N CYS A 95 -6.89 7.61 20.11
CA CYS A 95 -7.74 7.36 21.28
C CYS A 95 -8.72 8.51 21.47
N THR A 96 -8.26 9.76 21.38
CA THR A 96 -9.12 10.95 21.46
C THR A 96 -10.23 10.92 20.39
N ASN A 97 -9.91 10.57 19.15
CA ASN A 97 -10.90 10.50 18.07
C ASN A 97 -11.88 9.34 18.24
N SER A 98 -11.41 8.19 18.73
CA SER A 98 -12.28 7.04 19.02
C SER A 98 -13.22 7.34 20.18
N GLU A 99 -12.73 8.00 21.23
CA GLU A 99 -13.53 8.39 22.40
C GLU A 99 -14.67 9.34 22.01
N LYS A 100 -14.37 10.34 21.16
CA LYS A 100 -15.40 11.26 20.63
C LYS A 100 -16.46 10.57 19.77
N ARG A 101 -16.11 9.47 19.08
CA ARG A 101 -17.01 8.81 18.11
C ARG A 101 -17.79 7.65 18.73
N TYR A 102 -17.16 6.91 19.63
CA TYR A 102 -17.67 5.63 20.14
C TYR A 102 -17.91 5.65 21.65
N GLY A 103 -17.56 6.74 22.35
CA GLY A 103 -17.70 6.85 23.79
C GLY A 103 -16.47 6.36 24.57
N PRO A 104 -16.60 6.18 25.89
CA PRO A 104 -15.47 5.88 26.76
C PRO A 104 -14.76 4.57 26.39
N PRO A 105 -13.45 4.45 26.65
CA PRO A 105 -12.70 3.24 26.33
C PRO A 105 -13.12 2.08 27.24
N VAL A 106 -13.25 0.90 26.64
CA VAL A 106 -13.54 -0.36 27.31
C VAL A 106 -12.33 -1.29 27.28
N THR A 107 -12.38 -2.34 28.10
CA THR A 107 -11.29 -3.32 28.22
C THR A 107 -11.16 -4.16 26.95
N CYS A 108 -9.99 -4.12 26.34
CA CYS A 108 -9.63 -4.99 25.22
C CYS A 108 -9.54 -6.44 25.68
N GLU A 109 -10.18 -7.37 24.97
CA GLU A 109 -10.17 -8.77 25.38
C GLU A 109 -8.82 -9.47 25.22
N GLN A 110 -7.95 -8.96 24.34
CA GLN A 110 -6.64 -9.55 24.05
C GLN A 110 -5.52 -8.99 24.94
N CYS A 111 -5.40 -7.67 25.05
CA CYS A 111 -4.34 -7.06 25.88
C CYS A 111 -4.80 -6.64 27.28
N LYS A 112 -6.10 -6.80 27.60
CA LYS A 112 -6.72 -6.44 28.89
C LYS A 112 -6.57 -4.97 29.31
N GLN A 113 -6.16 -4.08 28.40
CA GLN A 113 -6.07 -2.64 28.65
C GLN A 113 -7.38 -1.93 28.31
N LYS A 114 -7.70 -0.83 29.00
CA LYS A 114 -8.85 0.06 28.71
C LYS A 114 -8.58 0.92 27.47
N CYS A 115 -8.57 0.32 26.29
CA CYS A 115 -8.31 0.99 25.02
C CYS A 115 -9.05 0.42 23.81
N ALA A 116 -10.00 -0.48 24.04
CA ALA A 116 -10.96 -0.88 23.03
C ALA A 116 -12.12 0.11 23.00
N PHE A 117 -12.82 0.19 21.88
CA PHE A 117 -13.97 1.07 21.69
C PHE A 117 -15.03 0.27 20.96
N ASP A 118 -16.25 0.25 21.50
CA ASP A 118 -17.36 -0.47 20.89
C ASP A 118 -17.85 0.29 19.65
N ARG A 119 -17.78 -0.36 18.49
CA ARG A 119 -18.13 0.25 17.20
C ARG A 119 -19.58 -0.05 16.80
N GLN A 120 -20.37 -0.69 17.69
CA GLN A 120 -21.78 -1.06 17.50
C GLN A 120 -22.06 -1.82 16.20
N ASP A 121 -21.05 -2.54 15.72
CA ASP A 121 -21.06 -3.21 14.42
C ASP A 121 -20.54 -4.63 14.64
N GLU A 122 -21.46 -5.59 14.79
CA GLU A 122 -21.15 -7.00 15.04
C GLU A 122 -20.24 -7.58 13.95
N ASP A 123 -20.40 -7.15 12.69
CA ASP A 123 -19.56 -7.57 11.56
C ASP A 123 -18.09 -7.10 11.68
N LYS A 124 -17.82 -6.13 12.56
CA LYS A 124 -16.47 -5.63 12.84
C LYS A 124 -15.84 -6.25 14.10
N LYS A 125 -16.59 -7.08 14.84
CA LYS A 125 -16.01 -7.91 15.89
C LYS A 125 -15.14 -8.97 15.25
N VAL A 126 -13.87 -8.93 15.61
CA VAL A 126 -12.88 -9.86 15.11
C VAL A 126 -13.01 -11.12 15.95
N ASP A 127 -13.55 -12.20 15.38
CA ASP A 127 -13.78 -13.47 16.09
C ASP A 127 -14.77 -13.33 17.27
N GLY A 128 -15.75 -12.42 17.17
CA GLY A 128 -16.70 -12.11 18.24
C GLY A 128 -16.09 -11.33 19.43
N LYS A 129 -14.79 -11.02 19.40
CA LYS A 129 -14.06 -10.38 20.51
C LYS A 129 -13.87 -8.88 20.28
N LEU A 130 -14.00 -8.11 21.35
CA LEU A 130 -13.77 -6.67 21.34
C LEU A 130 -12.28 -6.35 21.53
N LEU A 131 -11.63 -5.93 20.45
CA LEU A 131 -10.19 -5.68 20.40
C LEU A 131 -9.88 -4.19 20.31
N CYS A 132 -8.81 -3.76 20.98
CA CYS A 132 -8.24 -2.43 20.74
C CYS A 132 -7.63 -2.37 19.33
N TRP A 133 -7.43 -1.15 18.82
CA TRP A 133 -6.91 -0.93 17.47
C TRP A 133 -5.60 -1.68 17.18
N LEU A 134 -4.68 -1.74 18.16
CA LEU A 134 -3.40 -2.43 18.00
C LEU A 134 -3.59 -3.95 17.89
N CYS A 135 -4.44 -4.53 18.75
CA CYS A 135 -4.79 -5.95 18.70
C CYS A 135 -5.57 -6.31 17.43
N THR A 136 -6.46 -5.45 16.96
CA THR A 136 -7.12 -5.61 15.66
C THR A 136 -6.09 -5.63 14.52
N LEU A 137 -5.12 -4.71 14.55
CA LEU A 137 -4.09 -4.61 13.52
C LEU A 137 -3.15 -5.82 13.52
N SER A 138 -2.74 -6.32 14.69
CA SER A 138 -1.93 -7.52 14.81
C SER A 138 -2.69 -8.77 14.34
N TYR A 139 -3.96 -8.89 14.73
CA TYR A 139 -4.80 -10.02 14.31
C TYR A 139 -5.00 -10.05 12.80
N LYS A 140 -5.34 -8.91 12.18
CA LYS A 140 -5.47 -8.81 10.71
C LYS A 140 -4.19 -9.21 9.98
N ARG A 141 -3.02 -8.87 10.53
CA ARG A 141 -1.73 -9.29 9.96
C ARG A 141 -1.48 -10.79 10.10
N ALA A 142 -1.83 -11.36 11.24
CA ALA A 142 -1.74 -12.81 11.44
C ALA A 142 -2.64 -13.55 10.44
N LEU A 143 -3.88 -13.09 10.26
CA LEU A 143 -4.80 -13.64 9.26
C LEU A 143 -4.31 -13.47 7.82
N ALA A 144 -3.67 -12.35 7.48
CA ALA A 144 -3.11 -12.16 6.14
C ALA A 144 -1.95 -13.13 5.87
N LYS A 145 -1.11 -13.42 6.88
CA LYS A 145 -0.01 -14.39 6.76
C LYS A 145 -0.53 -15.81 6.52
N THR A 146 -1.56 -16.24 7.25
CA THR A 146 -2.16 -17.58 7.05
C THR A 146 -2.87 -17.66 5.69
N LYS A 147 -3.63 -16.64 5.29
CA LYS A 147 -4.27 -16.59 3.96
C LYS A 147 -3.28 -16.61 2.80
N GLN A 148 -2.15 -15.90 2.91
CA GLN A 148 -1.10 -15.92 1.89
C GLN A 148 -0.44 -17.31 1.83
N SER A 149 -0.10 -17.89 2.99
CA SER A 149 0.44 -19.26 3.06
C SER A 149 -0.51 -20.30 2.46
N ASP A 150 -1.82 -20.20 2.70
CA ASP A 150 -2.81 -21.07 2.07
C ASP A 150 -3.02 -20.80 0.58
N ALA A 151 -2.88 -19.55 0.13
CA ALA A 151 -2.91 -19.21 -1.29
C ALA A 151 -1.69 -19.80 -2.02
N ASP A 152 -0.50 -19.67 -1.44
CA ASP A 152 0.75 -20.22 -1.97
C ASP A 152 0.72 -21.75 -1.96
N ARG A 153 0.22 -22.37 -0.87
CA ARG A 153 0.01 -23.82 -0.77
C ARG A 153 -0.96 -24.33 -1.83
N ARG A 154 -2.08 -23.63 -2.06
CA ARG A 154 -3.05 -23.96 -3.12
C ARG A 154 -2.47 -23.76 -4.52
N ALA A 155 -1.65 -22.73 -4.73
CA ALA A 155 -0.96 -22.51 -6.00
C ALA A 155 0.07 -23.63 -6.29
N HIS A 156 0.83 -24.05 -5.27
CA HIS A 156 1.74 -25.18 -5.37
C HIS A 156 1.02 -26.49 -5.70
N LEU A 157 -0.12 -26.75 -5.06
CA LEU A 157 -0.92 -27.94 -5.35
C LEU A 157 -1.49 -27.94 -6.77
N LYS A 158 -1.98 -26.78 -7.25
CA LYS A 158 -2.43 -26.61 -8.64
C LYS A 158 -1.30 -26.84 -9.65
N LEU A 159 -0.09 -26.34 -9.38
CA LEU A 159 1.06 -26.54 -10.26
C LEU A 159 1.53 -28.00 -10.28
N ALA A 160 1.49 -28.68 -9.14
CA ALA A 160 1.80 -30.11 -9.04
C ALA A 160 0.78 -30.97 -9.82
N GLN A 161 -0.52 -30.65 -9.73
CA GLN A 161 -1.57 -31.32 -10.50
C GLN A 161 -1.41 -31.12 -12.01
N GLN A 162 -1.04 -29.91 -12.46
CA GLN A 162 -0.76 -29.65 -13.88
C GLN A 162 0.47 -30.40 -14.40
N ARG A 163 1.52 -30.54 -13.58
CA ARG A 163 2.70 -31.36 -13.94
C ARG A 163 2.33 -32.85 -14.04
N ALA A 164 1.52 -33.36 -13.13
CA ALA A 164 1.03 -34.74 -13.18
C ALA A 164 0.15 -35.01 -14.42
N ALA A 165 -0.70 -34.05 -14.80
CA ALA A 165 -1.52 -34.14 -16.01
C ALA A 165 -0.67 -34.19 -17.30
N LYS A 166 0.36 -33.33 -17.41
CA LYS A 166 1.30 -33.36 -18.55
C LYS A 166 2.10 -34.67 -18.63
N HIS A 167 2.48 -35.25 -17.48
CA HIS A 167 3.21 -36.52 -17.46
C HIS A 167 2.33 -37.70 -17.89
N LYS A 168 1.01 -37.64 -17.64
CA LYS A 168 0.03 -38.63 -18.10
C LYS A 168 -0.22 -38.52 -19.61
N GLU A 169 -0.22 -37.30 -20.15
CA GLU A 169 -0.35 -37.03 -21.59
C GLU A 169 0.89 -37.47 -22.38
N GLN A 170 2.11 -37.24 -21.85
CA GLN A 170 3.35 -37.73 -22.44
C GLN A 170 3.48 -39.26 -22.44
N ASN A 171 2.94 -39.94 -21.43
CA ASN A 171 2.98 -41.41 -21.37
C ASN A 171 1.98 -42.05 -22.36
N LEU A 172 0.82 -41.41 -22.60
CA LEU A 172 -0.12 -41.83 -23.65
C LEU A 172 0.43 -41.59 -25.06
N SER A 173 1.21 -40.53 -25.30
CA SER A 173 1.78 -40.25 -26.61
C SER A 173 2.99 -41.14 -26.96
N HIS A 174 3.74 -41.62 -25.97
CA HIS A 174 4.85 -42.55 -26.21
C HIS A 174 4.37 -43.99 -26.56
N CYS A 175 3.17 -44.39 -26.13
CA CYS A 175 2.58 -45.68 -26.51
C CYS A 175 2.02 -45.73 -27.95
N ARG A 176 1.90 -44.59 -28.66
CA ARG A 176 1.35 -44.54 -30.02
C ARG A 176 2.37 -44.72 -31.16
N MET A 177 3.67 -44.78 -30.86
CA MET A 177 4.74 -44.79 -31.87
C MET A 177 5.51 -46.13 -31.99
N LYS A 178 4.99 -47.24 -31.46
CA LYS A 178 5.61 -48.57 -31.62
C LYS A 178 4.59 -49.58 -32.12
N GLY A 179 4.37 -49.56 -33.44
CA GLY A 179 3.47 -50.48 -34.14
C GLY A 179 4.17 -51.77 -34.61
N HIS A 180 3.38 -52.85 -34.55
CA HIS A 180 3.47 -54.13 -35.27
C HIS A 180 4.43 -55.24 -34.77
N ASN A 181 3.84 -56.22 -34.07
CA ASN A 181 3.79 -57.58 -34.60
C ASN A 181 2.42 -58.23 -34.32
N LYS A 182 1.84 -58.84 -35.35
CA LYS A 182 0.52 -59.48 -35.39
C LYS A 182 0.51 -60.78 -34.57
N ARG A 183 -0.52 -60.99 -33.75
CA ARG A 183 -1.09 -62.32 -33.45
C ARG A 183 -2.48 -62.17 -32.80
N PRO A 184 -3.55 -62.77 -33.34
CA PRO A 184 -4.89 -62.66 -32.78
C PRO A 184 -5.19 -63.79 -31.78
N ASN A 185 -5.88 -63.38 -30.71
CA ASN A 185 -6.88 -64.08 -29.91
C ASN A 185 -6.58 -65.50 -29.38
N ARG A 186 -6.43 -65.60 -28.06
CA ARG A 186 -6.90 -66.77 -27.31
C ARG A 186 -7.64 -66.29 -26.07
N VAL A 187 -8.97 -66.35 -26.15
CA VAL A 187 -9.86 -66.36 -24.99
C VAL A 187 -9.57 -67.63 -24.20
N ASP A 188 -9.27 -67.49 -22.91
CA ASP A 188 -9.18 -68.64 -22.02
C ASP A 188 -10.61 -69.06 -21.66
N VAL A 189 -11.03 -70.17 -22.25
CA VAL A 189 -12.32 -70.80 -22.03
C VAL A 189 -12.11 -71.87 -20.97
N THR A 190 -12.46 -71.55 -19.73
CA THR A 190 -12.92 -72.59 -18.81
C THR A 190 -14.06 -72.05 -17.94
N GLN A 191 -15.24 -72.60 -18.25
CA GLN A 191 -16.40 -72.84 -17.37
C GLN A 191 -17.50 -71.76 -17.35
N LEU A 192 -18.56 -72.09 -18.08
CA LEU A 192 -19.91 -71.54 -18.08
C LEU A 192 -20.74 -72.07 -16.87
N PRO A 193 -21.94 -71.51 -16.61
CA PRO A 193 -22.52 -71.32 -15.28
C PRO A 193 -23.56 -72.37 -14.93
N THR A 194 -24.01 -72.41 -13.67
CA THR A 194 -25.28 -73.06 -13.33
C THR A 194 -25.98 -72.33 -12.17
N GLN A 195 -27.25 -72.05 -12.42
CA GLN A 195 -28.26 -71.53 -11.49
C GLN A 195 -28.59 -72.56 -10.41
N SER A 196 -28.96 -72.11 -9.20
CA SER A 196 -30.07 -72.62 -8.34
C SER A 196 -29.85 -72.30 -6.85
N ASP A 197 -30.82 -71.64 -6.24
CA ASP A 197 -31.15 -71.72 -4.79
C ASP A 197 -31.57 -73.17 -4.42
N PRO A 198 -31.79 -73.59 -3.14
CA PRO A 198 -31.86 -72.85 -1.86
C PRO A 198 -31.14 -73.56 -0.66
N VAL A 199 -31.48 -73.10 0.56
CA VAL A 199 -31.43 -73.69 1.94
C VAL A 199 -30.28 -73.41 2.93
N GLU A 200 -30.67 -72.63 3.95
CA GLU A 200 -30.44 -72.72 5.42
C GLU A 200 -29.03 -72.65 6.06
N GLY A 201 -28.89 -71.73 7.04
CA GLY A 201 -27.79 -71.73 8.01
C GLY A 201 -27.58 -70.42 8.81
N THR A 202 -28.58 -70.02 9.60
CA THR A 202 -28.44 -69.47 10.99
C THR A 202 -27.23 -68.60 11.39
N ASN A 203 -27.47 -67.31 11.70
CA ASN A 203 -27.38 -66.70 13.06
C ASN A 203 -27.36 -65.14 12.97
N GLY A 204 -28.31 -64.49 13.66
CA GLY A 204 -28.59 -63.03 13.64
C GLY A 204 -27.68 -62.17 14.55
N PRO A 205 -28.10 -60.97 15.03
CA PRO A 205 -29.44 -60.38 15.00
C PRO A 205 -29.58 -58.89 14.57
N THR A 206 -30.85 -58.60 14.29
CA THR A 206 -31.72 -57.39 14.24
C THR A 206 -31.53 -56.36 15.39
N PRO A 207 -32.10 -55.11 15.34
CA PRO A 207 -33.53 -54.86 15.05
C PRO A 207 -33.96 -53.58 14.32
N VAL A 208 -35.14 -53.72 13.72
CA VAL A 208 -36.08 -52.66 13.34
C VAL A 208 -37.41 -52.96 14.02
N LYS A 209 -38.02 -52.01 14.73
CA LYS A 209 -39.44 -51.60 14.58
C LYS A 209 -39.93 -50.60 15.66
N ALA A 210 -40.37 -49.47 15.14
CA ALA A 210 -41.55 -48.65 15.48
C ALA A 210 -42.28 -48.80 16.82
N ALA A 211 -42.49 -47.65 17.48
CA ALA A 211 -43.77 -47.27 18.10
C ALA A 211 -43.93 -45.73 18.11
N ARG A 212 -45.15 -45.28 17.83
CA ARG A 212 -45.63 -43.88 17.69
C ARG A 212 -45.62 -43.11 19.02
N MET A 213 -45.49 -41.77 18.97
CA MET A 213 -46.53 -40.79 19.33
C MET A 213 -45.99 -39.33 19.31
N GLY A 214 -46.72 -38.45 18.61
CA GLY A 214 -46.94 -37.07 19.04
C GLY A 214 -46.09 -35.95 18.44
N GLY A 215 -46.66 -35.20 17.48
CA GLY A 215 -46.53 -33.75 17.46
C GLY A 215 -45.87 -33.10 16.23
N VAL A 216 -46.73 -32.57 15.35
CA VAL A 216 -46.46 -31.47 14.40
C VAL A 216 -45.57 -31.80 13.19
N HIS A 217 -46.16 -32.56 12.26
CA HIS A 217 -45.87 -32.41 10.84
C HIS A 217 -46.48 -31.07 10.38
N ASP A 218 -45.67 -30.01 10.39
CA ASP A 218 -46.04 -28.77 9.69
C ASP A 218 -45.93 -29.06 8.19
N SER A 219 -47.07 -29.42 7.61
CA SER A 219 -47.25 -29.55 6.17
C SER A 219 -47.09 -28.16 5.54
N HIS A 220 -45.85 -27.76 5.23
CA HIS A 220 -45.62 -26.69 4.27
C HIS A 220 -46.06 -27.17 2.89
N ASP A 221 -47.33 -26.92 2.58
CA ASP A 221 -47.86 -27.01 1.22
C ASP A 221 -47.15 -25.95 0.36
N PRO A 222 -46.40 -26.36 -0.69
CA PRO A 222 -45.68 -25.45 -1.58
C PRO A 222 -46.59 -24.48 -2.35
N ASN A 223 -47.92 -24.67 -2.28
CA ASN A 223 -48.93 -23.85 -2.95
C ASN A 223 -49.79 -23.03 -1.96
N SER A 224 -49.38 -22.92 -0.69
CA SER A 224 -50.03 -21.98 0.22
C SER A 224 -49.87 -20.54 -0.30
N SER A 225 -50.98 -19.80 -0.38
CA SER A 225 -50.99 -18.42 -0.88
C SER A 225 -49.97 -17.53 -0.17
N ASP A 226 -49.69 -17.81 1.10
CA ASP A 226 -48.72 -17.09 1.93
C ASP A 226 -47.28 -17.27 1.46
N HIS A 227 -46.90 -18.47 1.00
CA HIS A 227 -45.58 -18.69 0.41
C HIS A 227 -45.41 -17.92 -0.90
N VAL A 228 -46.46 -17.86 -1.73
CA VAL A 228 -46.45 -17.11 -3.00
C VAL A 228 -46.38 -15.60 -2.73
N VAL A 229 -47.10 -15.09 -1.74
CA VAL A 229 -47.04 -13.69 -1.30
C VAL A 229 -45.64 -13.35 -0.74
N ALA A 230 -45.06 -14.19 0.11
CA ALA A 230 -43.71 -13.98 0.64
C ALA A 230 -42.64 -13.96 -0.46
N VAL A 231 -42.72 -14.88 -1.42
CA VAL A 231 -41.81 -14.90 -2.58
C VAL A 231 -41.96 -13.65 -3.43
N THR A 232 -43.18 -13.13 -3.61
CA THR A 232 -43.44 -11.90 -4.37
C THR A 232 -42.85 -10.68 -3.66
N GLN A 233 -43.08 -10.54 -2.35
CA GLN A 233 -42.48 -9.46 -1.54
C GLN A 233 -40.94 -9.50 -1.55
N LEU A 234 -40.33 -10.69 -1.53
CA LEU A 234 -38.88 -10.85 -1.65
C LEU A 234 -38.38 -10.43 -3.03
N LYS A 235 -39.08 -10.81 -4.11
CA LYS A 235 -38.75 -10.37 -5.48
C LYS A 235 -38.82 -8.85 -5.64
N GLU A 236 -39.84 -8.22 -5.05
CA GLU A 236 -39.96 -6.76 -5.04
C GLU A 236 -38.83 -6.08 -4.26
N LYS A 237 -38.46 -6.61 -3.09
CA LYS A 237 -37.29 -6.12 -2.33
C LYS A 237 -36.00 -6.27 -3.13
N ILE A 238 -35.81 -7.39 -3.82
CA ILE A 238 -34.64 -7.60 -4.70
C ILE A 238 -34.63 -6.57 -5.83
N ALA A 239 -35.76 -6.32 -6.49
CA ALA A 239 -35.87 -5.33 -7.56
C ALA A 239 -35.58 -3.90 -7.07
N LEU A 240 -36.07 -3.53 -5.88
CA LEU A 240 -35.79 -2.23 -5.26
C LEU A 240 -34.31 -2.07 -4.92
N LEU A 241 -33.68 -3.10 -4.34
CA LEU A 241 -32.25 -3.09 -4.04
C LEU A 241 -31.41 -3.04 -5.31
N GLN A 242 -31.77 -3.79 -6.36
CA GLN A 242 -31.10 -3.71 -7.67
C GLN A 242 -31.18 -2.31 -8.27
N LYS A 243 -32.36 -1.66 -8.22
CA LYS A 243 -32.52 -0.27 -8.67
C LYS A 243 -31.65 0.70 -7.87
N GLN A 244 -31.56 0.50 -6.55
CA GLN A 244 -30.71 1.33 -5.70
C GLN A 244 -29.22 1.16 -6.02
N ILE A 245 -28.78 -0.07 -6.31
CA ILE A 245 -27.41 -0.36 -6.75
C ILE A 245 -27.12 0.37 -8.07
N MET A 246 -27.99 0.25 -9.07
CA MET A 246 -27.81 0.95 -10.35
C MET A 246 -27.71 2.48 -10.17
N GLN A 247 -28.52 3.05 -9.28
CA GLN A 247 -28.46 4.48 -8.99
C GLN A 247 -27.13 4.86 -8.31
N LYS A 248 -26.64 4.04 -7.37
CA LYS A 248 -25.35 4.26 -6.70
C LYS A 248 -24.18 4.10 -7.66
N ASP A 249 -24.24 3.15 -8.58
CA ASP A 249 -23.22 2.94 -9.62
C ASP A 249 -23.15 4.14 -10.58
N GLY A 250 -24.30 4.69 -10.98
CA GLY A 250 -24.35 5.93 -11.77
C GLY A 250 -23.77 7.15 -11.04
N GLN A 251 -24.02 7.27 -9.73
CA GLN A 251 -23.41 8.31 -8.90
C GLN A 251 -21.90 8.13 -8.76
N LEU A 252 -21.42 6.89 -8.61
CA LEU A 252 -19.99 6.56 -8.57
C LEU A 252 -19.30 6.95 -9.88
N LEU A 253 -19.86 6.56 -11.02
CA LEU A 253 -19.35 6.93 -12.35
C LEU A 253 -19.25 8.45 -12.53
N THR A 254 -20.25 9.21 -12.08
CA THR A 254 -20.22 10.67 -12.13
C THR A 254 -19.10 11.24 -11.26
N LYS A 255 -18.91 10.70 -10.05
CA LYS A 255 -17.82 11.12 -9.17
C LYS A 255 -16.44 10.75 -9.72
N ASP A 256 -16.29 9.59 -10.37
CA ASP A 256 -15.04 9.18 -11.00
C ASP A 256 -14.65 10.08 -12.18
N LYS A 257 -15.64 10.53 -12.96
CA LYS A 257 -15.42 11.57 -14.00
C LYS A 257 -14.92 12.87 -13.39
N MET A 258 -15.57 13.36 -12.34
CA MET A 258 -15.17 14.59 -11.64
C MET A 258 -13.77 14.47 -11.03
N ILE A 259 -13.43 13.34 -10.43
CA ILE A 259 -12.09 13.06 -9.90
C ILE A 259 -11.05 13.11 -11.02
N THR A 260 -11.36 12.54 -12.19
CA THR A 260 -10.44 12.54 -13.34
C THR A 260 -10.20 13.95 -13.86
N GLU A 261 -11.26 14.77 -13.97
CA GLU A 261 -11.15 16.16 -14.38
C GLU A 261 -10.33 17.00 -13.39
N LEU A 262 -10.60 16.85 -12.08
CA LEU A 262 -9.84 17.53 -11.03
C LEU A 262 -8.37 17.11 -11.03
N LYS A 263 -8.07 15.83 -11.26
CA LYS A 263 -6.69 15.34 -11.40
C LYS A 263 -6.00 15.96 -12.61
N ALA A 264 -6.67 16.08 -13.75
CA ALA A 264 -6.13 16.74 -14.93
C ALA A 264 -5.82 18.22 -14.67
N LYS A 265 -6.77 18.97 -14.07
CA LYS A 265 -6.58 20.37 -13.69
C LYS A 265 -5.45 20.56 -12.68
N HIS A 266 -5.35 19.67 -11.70
CA HIS A 266 -4.26 19.71 -10.72
C HIS A 266 -2.91 19.46 -11.40
N PHE A 267 -2.83 18.49 -12.32
CA PHE A 267 -1.60 18.18 -13.03
C PHE A 267 -1.12 19.35 -13.90
N THR A 268 -2.01 20.01 -14.63
CA THR A 268 -1.67 21.19 -15.44
C THR A 268 -1.21 22.36 -14.56
N SER A 269 -1.95 22.66 -13.49
CA SER A 269 -1.59 23.72 -12.55
C SER A 269 -0.25 23.46 -11.85
N GLU A 270 0.00 22.22 -11.40
CA GLU A 270 1.28 21.86 -10.78
C GLU A 270 2.45 21.98 -11.77
N THR A 271 2.26 21.57 -13.02
CA THR A 271 3.27 21.68 -14.08
C THR A 271 3.58 23.14 -14.40
N GLU A 272 2.56 23.99 -14.48
CA GLU A 272 2.71 25.42 -14.69
C GLU A 272 3.48 26.09 -13.53
N LEU A 273 3.11 25.78 -12.28
CA LEU A 273 3.80 26.29 -11.10
C LEU A 273 5.27 25.84 -11.04
N ARG A 274 5.55 24.58 -11.34
CA ARG A 274 6.93 24.07 -11.42
C ARG A 274 7.75 24.79 -12.49
N THR A 275 7.13 25.06 -13.64
CA THR A 275 7.79 25.76 -14.74
C THR A 275 8.07 27.22 -14.38
N LYS A 276 7.09 27.91 -13.76
CA LYS A 276 7.27 29.27 -13.24
C LYS A 276 8.37 29.33 -12.19
N MET A 277 8.39 28.40 -11.25
CA MET A 277 9.42 28.35 -10.20
C MET A 277 10.83 28.20 -10.79
N LYS A 278 11.02 27.28 -11.74
CA LYS A 278 12.29 27.10 -12.45
C LYS A 278 12.69 28.33 -13.27
N ALA A 279 11.73 28.98 -13.92
CA ALA A 279 11.98 30.21 -14.68
C ALA A 279 12.45 31.34 -13.75
N THR A 280 11.77 31.53 -12.62
CA THR A 280 12.17 32.53 -11.62
C THR A 280 13.53 32.22 -11.01
N GLU A 281 13.82 30.95 -10.70
CA GLU A 281 15.11 30.51 -10.16
C GLU A 281 16.25 30.84 -11.13
N LYS A 282 16.09 30.48 -12.42
CA LYS A 282 17.06 30.82 -13.47
C LYS A 282 17.24 32.33 -13.63
N GLU A 283 16.16 33.11 -13.50
CA GLU A 283 16.25 34.57 -13.57
C GLU A 283 17.06 35.15 -12.40
N TYR A 284 16.85 34.63 -11.18
CA TYR A 284 17.64 35.01 -10.01
C TYR A 284 19.11 34.58 -10.14
N GLU A 285 19.39 33.38 -10.63
CA GLU A 285 20.77 32.93 -10.92
C GLU A 285 21.45 33.85 -11.93
N ASN A 286 20.76 34.25 -13.01
CA ASN A 286 21.29 35.20 -13.98
C ASN A 286 21.57 36.57 -13.36
N LYS A 287 20.67 37.07 -12.49
CA LYS A 287 20.88 38.33 -11.76
C LYS A 287 22.08 38.24 -10.82
N VAL A 288 22.20 37.15 -10.06
CA VAL A 288 23.34 36.90 -9.16
C VAL A 288 24.64 36.82 -9.95
N SER A 289 24.66 36.08 -11.06
CA SER A 289 25.82 36.00 -11.95
C SER A 289 26.21 37.39 -12.47
N THR A 290 25.24 38.19 -12.94
CA THR A 290 25.49 39.56 -13.41
C THR A 290 26.08 40.45 -12.33
N LEU A 291 25.56 40.37 -11.10
CA LEU A 291 26.08 41.12 -9.96
C LEU A 291 27.48 40.67 -9.57
N GLN A 292 27.76 39.36 -9.56
CA GLN A 292 29.09 38.82 -9.30
C GLN A 292 30.13 39.29 -10.34
N HIS A 293 29.75 39.33 -11.62
CA HIS A 293 30.61 39.88 -12.67
C HIS A 293 30.89 41.37 -12.47
N LYS A 294 29.86 42.17 -12.13
CA LYS A 294 30.03 43.60 -11.83
C LYS A 294 30.93 43.83 -10.62
N ILE A 295 30.71 43.10 -9.52
CA ILE A 295 31.55 43.18 -8.32
C ILE A 295 33.00 42.85 -8.68
N SER A 296 33.22 41.80 -9.46
CA SER A 296 34.57 41.40 -9.91
C SER A 296 35.23 42.46 -10.79
N SER A 297 34.48 43.13 -11.68
CA SER A 297 34.99 44.24 -12.50
C SER A 297 35.37 45.45 -11.63
N LEU A 298 34.47 45.87 -10.74
CA LEU A 298 34.70 46.99 -9.84
C LEU A 298 35.88 46.74 -8.90
N LEU A 299 36.06 45.53 -8.38
CA LEU A 299 37.23 45.17 -7.58
C LEU A 299 38.53 45.27 -8.39
N LYS A 300 38.52 44.90 -9.68
CA LYS A 300 39.68 45.06 -10.57
C LYS A 300 39.97 46.53 -10.86
N GLU A 301 38.96 47.36 -11.07
CA GLU A 301 39.08 48.80 -11.29
C GLU A 301 39.60 49.53 -10.03
N VAL A 302 39.09 49.18 -8.85
CA VAL A 302 39.61 49.72 -7.58
C VAL A 302 41.07 49.31 -7.37
N ALA A 303 41.43 48.05 -7.66
CA ALA A 303 42.80 47.59 -7.57
C ALA A 303 43.73 48.31 -8.57
N SER A 304 43.27 48.56 -9.80
CA SER A 304 44.08 49.29 -10.80
C SER A 304 44.26 50.76 -10.40
N LEU A 305 43.19 51.44 -9.98
CA LEU A 305 43.21 52.83 -9.51
C LEU A 305 44.08 53.00 -8.27
N SER A 306 43.96 52.11 -7.28
CA SER A 306 44.82 52.18 -6.08
C SER A 306 46.32 52.00 -6.42
N LYS A 307 46.64 51.20 -7.45
CA LYS A 307 48.02 51.00 -7.92
C LYS A 307 48.54 52.21 -8.70
N SER A 308 47.71 52.87 -9.51
CA SER A 308 48.09 54.11 -10.21
C SER A 308 48.23 55.28 -9.25
N THR A 309 47.38 55.43 -8.22
CA THR A 309 47.57 56.44 -7.16
C THR A 309 48.90 56.24 -6.43
N ARG A 310 49.22 55.00 -6.00
CA ARG A 310 50.53 54.71 -5.36
C ARG A 310 51.74 54.99 -6.26
N ARG A 311 51.60 54.85 -7.59
CA ARG A 311 52.66 55.22 -8.54
C ARG A 311 52.77 56.74 -8.69
N GLY A 312 51.65 57.46 -8.71
CA GLY A 312 51.62 58.92 -8.70
C GLY A 312 52.30 59.51 -7.46
N ASP A 313 51.97 58.99 -6.28
CA ASP A 313 52.58 59.41 -5.01
C ASP A 313 54.09 59.10 -4.95
N ARG A 314 54.51 57.93 -5.46
CA ARG A 314 55.96 57.62 -5.55
C ARG A 314 56.70 58.57 -6.50
N ILE A 315 56.11 58.93 -7.64
CA ILE A 315 56.73 59.87 -8.59
C ILE A 315 56.79 61.28 -8.00
N ALA A 316 55.77 61.71 -7.26
CA ALA A 316 55.75 62.98 -6.53
C ALA A 316 56.78 63.01 -5.38
N ALA A 317 56.94 61.91 -4.64
CA ALA A 317 57.97 61.77 -3.61
C ALA A 317 59.40 61.82 -4.20
N THR A 318 59.66 61.13 -5.32
CA THR A 318 60.98 61.19 -5.98
C THR A 318 61.32 62.55 -6.58
N LYS A 319 60.33 63.42 -6.86
CA LYS A 319 60.57 64.81 -7.28
C LYS A 319 60.80 65.78 -6.12
N SER A 320 60.37 65.42 -4.91
CA SER A 320 60.59 66.24 -3.69
C SER A 320 61.87 65.85 -2.94
N GLU A 321 62.40 64.64 -3.12
CA GLU A 321 63.67 64.20 -2.54
C GLU A 321 64.94 64.60 -3.33
N ALA A 322 64.81 65.27 -4.49
CA ALA A 322 65.96 65.82 -5.21
C ALA A 322 66.52 67.13 -4.60
N GLY A 323 66.01 67.59 -3.45
CA GLY A 323 66.33 68.89 -2.85
C GLY A 323 67.15 68.88 -1.57
N THR A 324 67.25 67.78 -0.82
CA THR A 324 67.94 67.79 0.48
C THR A 324 68.43 66.41 0.89
N ASN A 325 69.73 66.14 0.76
CA ASN A 325 70.46 65.49 1.86
C ASN A 325 71.98 65.71 1.76
N SER A 326 72.48 66.56 2.65
CA SER A 326 73.87 66.58 3.13
C SER A 326 73.85 66.04 4.57
N GLY A 327 74.80 65.17 4.92
CA GLY A 327 75.26 65.03 6.31
C GLY A 327 75.07 63.68 7.01
N SER A 328 76.15 62.90 7.03
CA SER A 328 76.79 62.26 8.20
C SER A 328 76.02 61.33 9.17
N GLY A 329 76.41 60.05 9.17
CA GLY A 329 77.21 59.46 10.28
C GLY A 329 76.50 58.63 11.38
N THR A 330 76.99 57.38 11.52
CA THR A 330 77.04 56.52 12.75
C THR A 330 75.70 55.94 13.26
N ASP A 331 75.55 54.77 13.88
CA ASP A 331 76.32 53.54 14.18
C ASP A 331 75.27 52.50 14.68
N SER A 332 75.55 51.20 14.66
CA SER A 332 74.64 50.07 15.03
C SER A 332 74.59 49.81 16.56
N PRO A 333 74.00 48.72 17.13
CA PRO A 333 72.85 47.85 16.79
C PRO A 333 71.83 47.62 17.94
N VAL A 334 70.70 46.99 17.55
CA VAL A 334 69.71 46.09 18.21
C VAL A 334 70.01 45.58 19.65
N PRO A 335 68.97 45.42 20.51
CA PRO A 335 68.31 44.11 20.68
C PRO A 335 66.83 44.06 20.22
#